data_AF-A0A9P8QID8-F1
#
_entry.id   AF-A0A9P8QID8-F1
#
_cell.length_a   1.000
_cell.length_b   1.000
_cell.length_c   1.000
_cell.angle_alpha   90.00
_cell.angle_beta   90.00
_cell.angle_gamma   90.00
#
_symmetry.space_group_name_H-M   'P 1'
#
loop_
_entity.id
_entity.type
_entity.pdbx_description
1 polymer ?
#
loop_
_entity_poly.entity_id
_entity_poly.type
_entity_poly.pdbx_seq_one_letter_code
_entity_poly.pdbx_strand_id
1 'polypeptide(L)'
;MSSKRTYFGNTNDPFAVTLAGSKIYVITKSKDVAEAYRNTDTLSFNKLVQAMMRACGNTEFCVQAMYTPLPTDKEGFANPHGKPLATLARQMHIHQLYPGDRLDFLEDSFLEWFDVRMNLEQLQRACPYAIRSTDADIVLPLLEWCSDFFTRAGQRAYFGDAIGAIDATLTKTFIVFDELSWQVLYQYPDFLAREMKNARDTIQRALKRYIQLPQSQRSGEAWFTKAMENEMRALDISEDDIATMLVTIYWVSVINTNTRKAAFWLLSYILHAPSLIQVVRDETEAAFGEDGKIDLQHLHHHCPQLNAMWNETIRMSAYSASVRFVTEDTVIGGKVLRKGNRLMIPYRQLHFDQGIFGKTAESFDHERFLKNVNLTQSNNWRPFGGGNTMCPGRYVAKRSVLLFVVMLLQRFDIEMDGYQPIPAAEEGKPVLGIMSIKENQDLRVRLTPRKVNA
;
A
#
# COMPACT_ATOMS: atom_id res chain seq x y z
N MET A 1 19.33 -9.54 -11.26
CA MET A 1 19.62 -10.55 -10.20
C MET A 1 20.49 -10.01 -9.05
N SER A 2 20.25 -10.43 -7.79
CA SER A 2 21.07 -10.00 -6.62
C SER A 2 22.41 -10.74 -6.58
N SER A 3 23.52 -10.02 -6.35
CA SER A 3 24.89 -10.55 -6.31
C SER A 3 25.09 -11.71 -5.33
N LYS A 4 24.24 -11.82 -4.30
CA LYS A 4 24.30 -12.89 -3.30
C LYS A 4 23.75 -14.24 -3.81
N ARG A 5 22.81 -14.26 -4.77
CA ARG A 5 22.35 -15.54 -5.34
C ARG A 5 23.42 -16.15 -6.24
N THR A 6 24.14 -15.31 -6.97
CA THR A 6 25.32 -15.73 -7.75
C THR A 6 26.39 -16.35 -6.85
N TYR A 7 26.61 -15.81 -5.66
CA TYR A 7 27.55 -16.38 -4.68
C TYR A 7 27.18 -17.81 -4.24
N PHE A 8 25.88 -18.12 -4.09
CA PHE A 8 25.40 -19.46 -3.74
C PHE A 8 25.03 -20.32 -4.96
N GLY A 9 25.47 -19.96 -6.16
CA GLY A 9 25.22 -20.74 -7.37
C GLY A 9 23.74 -20.88 -7.75
N ASN A 10 22.87 -19.96 -7.31
CA ASN A 10 21.43 -19.97 -7.57
C ASN A 10 20.66 -21.23 -7.11
N THR A 11 21.14 -21.97 -6.09
CA THR A 11 20.47 -23.20 -5.63
C THR A 11 19.08 -23.00 -5.02
N ASN A 12 18.73 -21.75 -4.69
CA ASN A 12 17.52 -21.36 -3.93
C ASN A 12 17.43 -21.93 -2.52
N ASP A 13 18.51 -22.53 -2.01
CA ASP A 13 18.54 -23.07 -0.66
C ASP A 13 18.48 -21.96 0.39
N PRO A 14 17.89 -22.21 1.57
CA PRO A 14 17.91 -21.28 2.68
C PRO A 14 19.35 -20.87 3.05
N PHE A 15 19.59 -19.56 3.16
CA PHE A 15 20.87 -19.02 3.59
C PHE A 15 20.70 -18.03 4.75
N ALA A 16 21.77 -17.72 5.46
CA ALA A 16 21.77 -16.75 6.55
C ALA A 16 22.67 -15.56 6.21
N VAL A 17 22.26 -14.36 6.60
CA VAL A 17 23.07 -13.15 6.56
C VAL A 17 23.14 -12.59 7.97
N THR A 18 24.35 -12.27 8.43
CA THR A 18 24.55 -11.53 9.68
C THR A 18 24.75 -10.05 9.35
N LEU A 19 23.87 -9.19 9.88
CA LEU A 19 23.94 -7.74 9.74
C LEU A 19 23.89 -7.11 11.12
N ALA A 20 24.91 -6.31 11.46
CA ALA A 20 25.03 -5.62 12.75
C ALA A 20 24.75 -6.53 13.97
N GLY A 21 25.34 -7.74 13.98
CA GLY A 21 25.16 -8.74 15.05
C GLY A 21 23.82 -9.49 15.01
N SER A 22 22.86 -9.09 14.17
CA SER A 22 21.60 -9.78 13.98
C SER A 22 21.68 -10.78 12.83
N LYS A 23 21.32 -12.04 13.08
CA LYS A 23 21.25 -13.07 12.04
C LYS A 23 19.86 -13.13 11.43
N ILE A 24 19.80 -13.05 10.11
CA ILE A 24 18.58 -13.09 9.31
C ILE A 24 18.67 -14.28 8.36
N TYR A 25 17.75 -15.23 8.48
CA TYR A 25 17.57 -16.31 7.54
C TYR A 25 16.78 -15.81 6.33
N VAL A 26 17.18 -16.20 5.13
CA VAL A 26 16.52 -15.82 3.88
C VAL A 26 16.11 -17.08 3.14
N ILE A 27 14.84 -17.14 2.74
CA ILE A 27 14.31 -18.24 1.91
C ILE A 27 13.66 -17.68 0.65
N THR A 28 13.90 -18.35 -0.48
CA THR A 28 13.39 -17.95 -1.80
C THR A 28 12.78 -19.11 -2.58
N LYS A 29 12.85 -20.35 -2.06
CA LYS A 29 12.24 -21.52 -2.70
C LYS A 29 10.75 -21.58 -2.38
N SER A 30 9.92 -21.78 -3.39
CA SER A 30 8.45 -21.72 -3.28
C SER A 30 7.89 -22.67 -2.20
N LYS A 31 8.44 -23.87 -2.07
CA LYS A 31 8.02 -24.88 -1.09
C LYS A 31 8.30 -24.41 0.34
N ASP A 32 9.52 -23.93 0.58
CA ASP A 32 9.98 -23.44 1.90
C ASP A 32 9.22 -22.18 2.30
N VAL A 33 8.93 -21.29 1.34
CA VAL A 33 8.07 -20.12 1.54
C VAL A 33 6.67 -20.55 1.98
N ALA A 34 6.05 -21.50 1.27
CA ALA A 34 4.72 -21.99 1.62
C ALA A 34 4.69 -22.65 3.01
N GLU A 35 5.75 -23.37 3.39
CA GLU A 35 5.93 -23.94 4.73
C GLU A 35 6.02 -22.85 5.80
N ALA A 36 6.84 -21.81 5.58
CA ALA A 36 6.99 -20.70 6.52
C ALA A 36 5.70 -19.91 6.75
N TYR A 37 4.81 -19.82 5.75
CA TYR A 37 3.50 -19.18 5.92
C TYR A 37 2.49 -20.04 6.70
N ARG A 38 2.61 -21.37 6.63
CA ARG A 38 1.75 -22.31 7.38
C ARG A 38 2.20 -22.45 8.83
N ASN A 39 3.49 -22.33 9.09
CA ASN A 39 4.06 -22.46 10.43
C ASN A 39 3.84 -21.17 11.24
N THR A 40 2.71 -21.09 11.96
CA THR A 40 2.41 -19.94 12.83
C THR A 40 2.90 -20.12 14.27
N ASP A 41 3.28 -21.35 14.64
CA ASP A 41 3.60 -21.71 16.02
C ASP A 41 5.03 -21.27 16.38
N THR A 42 5.97 -21.49 15.46
CA THR A 42 7.40 -21.19 15.66
C THR A 42 7.87 -19.91 14.95
N LEU A 43 7.03 -19.35 14.06
CA LEU A 43 7.32 -18.14 13.29
C LEU A 43 6.27 -17.06 13.55
N SER A 44 6.60 -16.10 14.43
CA SER A 44 5.68 -15.05 14.84
C SER A 44 5.80 -13.79 13.99
N PHE A 45 4.66 -13.33 13.45
CA PHE A 45 4.52 -11.97 12.89
C PHE A 45 4.14 -10.94 13.98
N ASN A 46 3.36 -11.35 14.98
CA ASN A 46 2.87 -10.46 16.04
C ASN A 46 4.00 -9.77 16.81
N LYS A 47 5.13 -10.46 17.04
CA LYS A 47 6.32 -9.85 17.66
C LYS A 47 6.89 -8.68 16.86
N LEU A 48 6.82 -8.73 15.53
CA LEU A 48 7.21 -7.60 14.67
C LEU A 48 6.25 -6.42 14.84
N VAL A 49 4.94 -6.68 14.84
CA VAL A 49 3.92 -5.64 15.03
C VAL A 49 4.07 -4.98 16.39
N GLN A 50 4.25 -5.75 17.47
CA GLN A 50 4.48 -5.20 18.81
C GLN A 50 5.78 -4.36 18.89
N ALA A 51 6.84 -4.76 18.20
CA ALA A 51 8.08 -3.96 18.13
C ALA A 51 7.84 -2.65 17.39
N MET A 52 7.03 -2.67 16.33
CA MET A 52 6.64 -1.48 15.57
C MET A 52 5.76 -0.54 16.40
N MET A 53 4.78 -1.06 17.15
CA MET A 53 3.96 -0.26 18.06
C MET A 53 4.83 0.52 19.07
N ARG A 54 5.79 -0.16 19.69
CA ARG A 54 6.76 0.49 20.60
C ARG A 54 7.60 1.54 19.89
N ALA A 55 8.11 1.25 18.70
CA ALA A 55 8.91 2.20 17.91
C ALA A 55 8.11 3.42 17.46
N CYS A 56 6.80 3.26 17.21
CA CYS A 56 5.89 4.35 16.91
C CYS A 56 5.53 5.22 18.14
N GLY A 57 5.77 4.73 19.36
CA GLY A 57 5.58 5.48 20.60
C GLY A 57 4.47 4.98 21.52
N ASN A 58 3.86 3.81 21.24
CA ASN A 58 2.84 3.26 22.13
C ASN A 58 3.43 2.82 23.47
N THR A 59 2.65 3.06 24.52
CA THR A 59 2.97 2.61 25.88
C THR A 59 2.95 1.08 25.97
N GLU A 60 3.70 0.53 26.92
CA GLU A 60 3.67 -0.92 27.17
C GLU A 60 2.27 -1.38 27.60
N PHE A 61 1.52 -0.53 28.31
CA PHE A 61 0.11 -0.76 28.63
C PHE A 61 -0.73 -0.97 27.37
N CYS A 62 -0.65 -0.05 26.39
CA CYS A 62 -1.37 -0.18 25.13
C CYS A 62 -1.00 -1.47 24.38
N VAL A 63 0.30 -1.79 24.30
CA VAL A 63 0.77 -3.02 23.65
C VAL A 63 0.22 -4.26 24.34
N GLN A 64 0.17 -4.28 25.68
CA GLN A 64 -0.39 -5.40 26.43
C GLN A 64 -1.91 -5.49 26.28
N ALA A 65 -2.63 -4.38 26.41
CA ALA A 65 -4.08 -4.31 26.25
C ALA A 65 -4.52 -4.84 24.87
N MET A 66 -3.82 -4.45 23.81
CA MET A 66 -4.11 -4.90 22.44
C MET A 66 -3.94 -6.41 22.24
N TYR A 67 -3.04 -7.06 22.98
CA TYR A 67 -2.73 -8.49 22.83
C TYR A 67 -3.29 -9.38 23.94
N THR A 68 -4.04 -8.81 24.88
CA THR A 68 -4.72 -9.55 25.93
C THR A 68 -6.08 -10.08 25.43
N PRO A 69 -6.44 -11.35 25.69
CA PRO A 69 -7.77 -11.87 25.36
C PRO A 69 -8.88 -11.02 26.00
N LEU A 70 -9.97 -10.83 25.27
CA LEU A 70 -11.12 -10.04 25.71
C LEU A 70 -12.28 -10.93 26.17
N PRO A 71 -13.21 -10.43 27.00
CA PRO A 71 -14.45 -11.14 27.29
C PRO A 71 -15.23 -11.50 26.02
N THR A 72 -15.88 -12.67 26.01
CA THR A 72 -16.65 -13.17 24.86
C THR A 72 -17.96 -12.40 24.64
N ASP A 73 -18.45 -11.76 25.68
CA ASP A 73 -19.70 -11.01 25.79
C ASP A 73 -19.49 -9.48 25.77
N LYS A 74 -18.31 -9.01 25.34
CA LYS A 74 -18.05 -7.57 25.24
C LYS A 74 -19.06 -6.86 24.30
N GLU A 75 -19.41 -5.64 24.65
CA GLU A 75 -20.15 -4.74 23.76
C GLU A 75 -19.27 -4.27 22.59
N GLY A 76 -19.88 -3.94 21.44
CA GLY A 76 -19.16 -3.46 20.25
C GLY A 76 -19.01 -4.53 19.17
N PHE A 77 -17.82 -4.65 18.58
CA PHE A 77 -17.58 -5.62 17.51
C PHE A 77 -17.59 -7.06 18.06
N ALA A 78 -18.39 -7.93 17.45
CA ALA A 78 -18.63 -9.28 17.93
C ALA A 78 -17.32 -10.08 18.09
N ASN A 79 -17.12 -10.65 19.29
CA ASN A 79 -15.94 -11.43 19.64
C ASN A 79 -16.29 -12.74 20.37
N PRO A 80 -17.03 -13.67 19.73
CA PRO A 80 -17.52 -14.89 20.38
C PRO A 80 -16.41 -15.83 20.85
N HIS A 81 -15.16 -15.59 20.44
CA HIS A 81 -14.00 -16.42 20.77
C HIS A 81 -13.02 -15.74 21.72
N GLY A 82 -13.36 -14.57 22.29
CA GLY A 82 -12.51 -13.87 23.26
C GLY A 82 -11.13 -13.48 22.72
N LYS A 83 -11.02 -13.24 21.41
CA LYS A 83 -9.75 -12.91 20.76
C LYS A 83 -9.25 -11.53 21.22
N PRO A 84 -7.93 -11.30 21.25
CA PRO A 84 -7.37 -9.99 21.55
C PRO A 84 -7.76 -8.92 20.53
N LEU A 85 -7.77 -7.65 20.95
CA LEU A 85 -8.11 -6.52 20.07
C LEU A 85 -7.19 -6.44 18.84
N ALA A 86 -5.91 -6.80 18.93
CA ALA A 86 -5.01 -6.86 17.77
C ALA A 86 -5.50 -7.84 16.68
N THR A 87 -6.11 -8.95 17.08
CA THR A 87 -6.68 -9.92 16.13
C THR A 87 -8.03 -9.44 15.60
N LEU A 88 -8.86 -8.86 16.47
CA LEU A 88 -10.13 -8.23 16.08
C LEU A 88 -9.92 -7.08 15.12
N ALA A 89 -8.93 -6.21 15.36
CA ALA A 89 -8.56 -5.09 14.49
C ALA A 89 -8.31 -5.56 13.06
N ARG A 90 -7.61 -6.70 12.88
CA ARG A 90 -7.44 -7.31 11.56
C ARG A 90 -8.77 -7.79 10.98
N GLN A 91 -9.65 -8.41 11.77
CA GLN A 91 -10.96 -8.86 11.30
C GLN A 91 -11.87 -7.70 10.92
N MET A 92 -11.89 -6.62 11.71
CA MET A 92 -12.59 -5.37 11.43
C MET A 92 -12.05 -4.72 10.15
N HIS A 93 -10.73 -4.72 9.98
CA HIS A 93 -10.11 -4.18 8.76
C HIS A 93 -10.47 -5.00 7.51
N ILE A 94 -10.53 -6.33 7.63
CA ILE A 94 -11.05 -7.19 6.56
C ILE A 94 -12.53 -6.91 6.33
N HIS A 95 -13.33 -6.75 7.38
CA HIS A 95 -14.76 -6.46 7.27
C HIS A 95 -15.03 -5.12 6.56
N GLN A 96 -14.16 -4.13 6.73
CA GLN A 96 -14.22 -2.86 6.01
C GLN A 96 -13.83 -2.98 4.53
N LEU A 97 -12.86 -3.85 4.19
CA LEU A 97 -12.18 -3.83 2.89
C LEU A 97 -12.43 -5.04 2.00
N TYR A 98 -13.19 -6.03 2.48
CA TYR A 98 -13.66 -7.13 1.66
C TYR A 98 -14.83 -6.66 0.79
N PRO A 99 -15.00 -7.19 -0.44
CA PRO A 99 -16.11 -6.82 -1.31
C PRO A 99 -17.48 -6.88 -0.61
N GLY A 100 -18.23 -5.78 -0.72
CA GLY A 100 -19.51 -5.52 -0.07
C GLY A 100 -19.68 -4.04 0.26
N ASP A 101 -20.82 -3.67 0.85
CA ASP A 101 -21.27 -2.27 1.02
C ASP A 101 -20.23 -1.33 1.64
N ARG A 102 -19.38 -1.82 2.55
CA ARG A 102 -18.35 -1.00 3.22
C ARG A 102 -17.16 -0.68 2.32
N LEU A 103 -16.78 -1.61 1.46
CA LEU A 103 -15.75 -1.35 0.45
C LEU A 103 -16.31 -0.43 -0.63
N ASP A 104 -17.56 -0.67 -1.03
CA ASP A 104 -18.24 0.12 -2.05
C ASP A 104 -18.40 1.58 -1.58
N PHE A 105 -18.70 1.82 -0.29
CA PHE A 105 -18.65 3.17 0.32
C PHE A 105 -17.30 3.88 0.13
N LEU A 106 -16.17 3.18 0.31
CA LEU A 106 -14.85 3.77 0.10
C LEU A 106 -14.60 4.04 -1.38
N GLU A 107 -15.03 3.12 -2.23
CA GLU A 107 -14.91 3.27 -3.68
C GLU A 107 -15.72 4.46 -4.21
N ASP A 108 -16.95 4.64 -3.74
CA ASP A 108 -17.78 5.81 -4.06
C ASP A 108 -17.11 7.10 -3.58
N SER A 109 -16.49 7.09 -2.39
CA SER A 109 -15.71 8.23 -1.89
C SER A 109 -14.53 8.59 -2.79
N PHE A 110 -13.84 7.58 -3.34
CA PHE A 110 -12.77 7.77 -4.32
C PHE A 110 -13.30 8.26 -5.66
N LEU A 111 -14.40 7.66 -6.15
CA LEU A 111 -15.05 8.05 -7.38
C LEU A 111 -15.47 9.52 -7.34
N GLU A 112 -16.16 9.96 -6.29
CA GLU A 112 -16.55 11.36 -6.10
C GLU A 112 -15.32 12.28 -6.03
N TRP A 113 -14.28 11.87 -5.29
CA TRP A 113 -13.04 12.64 -5.19
C TRP A 113 -12.36 12.82 -6.56
N PHE A 114 -12.28 11.73 -7.34
CA PHE A 114 -11.69 11.74 -8.68
C PHE A 114 -12.54 12.52 -9.65
N ASP A 115 -13.85 12.34 -9.63
CA ASP A 115 -14.80 12.99 -10.54
C ASP A 115 -14.70 14.52 -10.46
N VAL A 116 -14.70 15.04 -9.22
CA VAL A 116 -14.64 16.48 -8.96
C VAL A 116 -13.28 17.09 -9.31
N ARG A 117 -12.16 16.38 -9.11
CA ARG A 117 -10.81 16.97 -9.22
C ARG A 117 -10.04 16.59 -10.48
N MET A 118 -10.48 15.59 -11.22
CA MET A 118 -9.84 15.15 -12.44
C MET A 118 -10.41 15.93 -13.64
N ASN A 119 -10.22 17.25 -13.62
CA ASN A 119 -10.45 18.18 -14.72
C ASN A 119 -9.37 19.27 -14.70
N LEU A 120 -9.13 19.93 -15.84
CA LEU A 120 -8.00 20.83 -16.00
C LEU A 120 -8.02 21.99 -14.99
N GLU A 121 -9.16 22.66 -14.84
CA GLU A 121 -9.30 23.81 -13.92
C GLU A 121 -8.96 23.43 -12.47
N GLN A 122 -9.43 22.28 -12.00
CA GLN A 122 -9.14 21.81 -10.65
C GLN A 122 -7.70 21.36 -10.49
N LEU A 123 -7.11 20.70 -11.50
CA LEU A 123 -5.69 20.34 -11.47
C LEU A 123 -4.80 21.59 -11.40
N GLN A 124 -5.10 22.62 -12.18
CA GLN A 124 -4.37 23.89 -12.18
C GLN A 124 -4.44 24.61 -10.82
N ARG A 125 -5.59 24.55 -10.14
CA ARG A 125 -5.77 25.14 -8.81
C ARG A 125 -5.12 24.32 -7.69
N ALA A 126 -5.23 23.00 -7.78
CA ALA A 126 -4.87 22.10 -6.68
C ALA A 126 -3.39 21.65 -6.70
N CYS A 127 -2.70 21.79 -7.84
CA CYS A 127 -1.32 21.32 -8.02
C CYS A 127 -0.32 22.50 -8.06
N PRO A 128 0.10 23.04 -6.91
CA PRO A 128 1.08 24.14 -6.87
C PRO A 128 2.48 23.74 -7.36
N TYR A 129 2.73 22.44 -7.51
CA TYR A 129 3.96 21.83 -8.03
C TYR A 129 3.92 21.60 -9.56
N ALA A 130 2.93 22.18 -10.27
CA ALA A 130 2.89 22.12 -11.72
C ALA A 130 4.10 22.83 -12.34
N ILE A 131 4.75 22.16 -13.29
CA ILE A 131 5.93 22.68 -13.99
C ILE A 131 5.50 23.74 -15.01
N ARG A 132 4.36 23.50 -15.66
CA ARG A 132 3.71 24.42 -16.61
C ARG A 132 2.21 24.27 -16.49
N SER A 133 1.50 25.39 -16.59
CA SER A 133 0.03 25.43 -16.61
C SER A 133 -0.40 26.46 -17.64
N THR A 134 -1.19 26.02 -18.62
CA THR A 134 -1.81 26.87 -19.66
C THR A 134 -3.30 26.57 -19.72
N ASP A 135 -4.09 27.40 -20.41
CA ASP A 135 -5.53 27.15 -20.60
C ASP A 135 -5.84 25.84 -21.34
N ALA A 136 -4.85 25.26 -22.04
CA ALA A 136 -5.01 24.04 -22.85
C ALA A 136 -4.40 22.79 -22.21
N ASP A 137 -3.36 22.94 -21.40
CA ASP A 137 -2.61 21.81 -20.84
C ASP A 137 -1.96 22.12 -19.49
N ILE A 138 -1.61 21.06 -18.77
CA ILE A 138 -0.82 21.14 -17.54
C ILE A 138 0.30 20.10 -17.58
N VAL A 139 1.49 20.48 -17.13
CA VAL A 139 2.64 19.58 -17.00
C VAL A 139 2.91 19.34 -15.52
N LEU A 140 2.85 18.07 -15.10
CA LEU A 140 2.96 17.64 -13.71
C LEU A 140 4.11 16.63 -13.52
N PRO A 141 4.83 16.67 -12.38
CA PRO A 141 5.60 15.54 -11.89
C PRO A 141 4.66 14.41 -11.46
N LEU A 142 4.74 13.24 -12.12
CA LEU A 142 3.76 12.17 -12.03
C LEU A 142 3.72 11.51 -10.64
N LEU A 143 4.88 11.22 -10.04
CA LEU A 143 4.94 10.60 -8.70
C LEU A 143 4.48 11.60 -7.64
N GLU A 144 4.94 12.84 -7.70
CA GLU A 144 4.49 13.88 -6.76
C GLU A 144 2.98 14.11 -6.87
N TRP A 145 2.43 14.20 -8.09
CA TRP A 145 0.99 14.31 -8.32
C TRP A 145 0.22 13.10 -7.79
N CYS A 146 0.61 11.87 -8.16
CA CYS A 146 -0.01 10.66 -7.62
C CYS A 146 0.06 10.64 -6.09
N SER A 147 1.16 11.12 -5.52
CA SER A 147 1.38 11.13 -4.07
C SER A 147 0.44 12.07 -3.34
N ASP A 148 0.36 13.33 -3.77
CA ASP A 148 -0.54 14.31 -3.17
C ASP A 148 -2.01 13.91 -3.40
N PHE A 149 -2.35 13.49 -4.62
CA PHE A 149 -3.72 13.17 -5.01
C PHE A 149 -4.29 11.97 -4.24
N PHE A 150 -3.57 10.85 -4.19
CA PHE A 150 -4.01 9.66 -3.44
C PHE A 150 -3.96 9.87 -1.93
N THR A 151 -2.98 10.62 -1.41
CA THR A 151 -2.89 10.87 0.04
C THR A 151 -4.07 11.69 0.54
N ARG A 152 -4.49 12.71 -0.22
CA ARG A 152 -5.69 13.49 0.09
C ARG A 152 -6.97 12.66 -0.04
N ALA A 153 -7.08 11.86 -1.10
CA ALA A 153 -8.22 10.98 -1.32
C ALA A 153 -8.37 9.97 -0.18
N GLY A 154 -7.28 9.29 0.19
CA GLY A 154 -7.29 8.30 1.26
C GLY A 154 -7.55 8.92 2.62
N GLN A 155 -7.00 10.12 2.88
CA GLN A 155 -7.29 10.89 4.08
C GLN A 155 -8.79 11.19 4.21
N ARG A 156 -9.43 11.68 3.15
CA ARG A 156 -10.89 11.92 3.12
C ARG A 156 -11.66 10.63 3.34
N ALA A 157 -11.31 9.56 2.64
CA ALA A 157 -12.04 8.29 2.70
C ALA A 157 -12.03 7.64 4.09
N TYR A 158 -10.94 7.79 4.86
CA TYR A 158 -10.82 7.16 6.18
C TYR A 158 -11.20 8.06 7.35
N PHE A 159 -11.00 9.37 7.23
CA PHE A 159 -11.18 10.31 8.34
C PHE A 159 -12.23 11.39 8.06
N GLY A 160 -12.85 11.38 6.88
CA GLY A 160 -13.76 12.43 6.43
C GLY A 160 -13.06 13.76 6.18
N ASP A 161 -13.83 14.83 6.05
CA ASP A 161 -13.31 16.16 5.74
C ASP A 161 -12.70 16.87 6.97
N ALA A 162 -13.04 16.42 8.18
CA ALA A 162 -12.64 17.05 9.43
C ALA A 162 -11.11 17.09 9.63
N ILE A 163 -10.39 16.04 9.22
CA ILE A 163 -8.93 15.99 9.39
C ILE A 163 -8.21 17.03 8.53
N GLY A 164 -8.74 17.35 7.34
CA GLY A 164 -8.21 18.39 6.46
C GLY A 164 -8.41 19.80 7.03
N ALA A 165 -9.50 20.01 7.78
CA ALA A 165 -9.75 21.26 8.49
C ALA A 165 -8.84 21.47 9.71
N ILE A 166 -8.37 20.38 10.33
CA ILE A 166 -7.44 20.43 11.47
C ILE A 166 -6.04 20.84 11.01
N ASP A 167 -5.55 20.22 9.93
CA ASP A 167 -4.24 20.49 9.37
C ASP A 167 -4.24 20.25 7.85
N ALA A 168 -4.30 21.35 7.10
CA ALA A 168 -4.27 21.32 5.63
C ALA A 168 -2.91 20.85 5.05
N THR A 169 -1.85 20.84 5.87
CA THR A 169 -0.51 20.43 5.47
C THR A 169 -0.22 18.96 5.76
N LEU A 170 -1.15 18.25 6.41
CA LEU A 170 -0.97 16.88 6.89
C LEU A 170 -0.53 15.92 5.79
N THR A 171 -1.03 16.09 4.56
CA THR A 171 -0.66 15.22 3.43
C THR A 171 0.80 15.36 3.02
N LYS A 172 1.36 16.58 3.05
CA LYS A 172 2.79 16.81 2.79
C LYS A 172 3.64 16.21 3.90
N THR A 173 3.23 16.44 5.15
CA THR A 173 3.89 15.86 6.33
C THR A 173 3.88 14.33 6.28
N PHE A 174 2.77 13.73 5.83
CA PHE A 174 2.65 12.29 5.64
C PHE A 174 3.64 11.75 4.60
N ILE A 175 3.79 12.41 3.45
CA ILE A 175 4.73 11.98 2.41
C ILE A 175 6.16 11.97 2.95
N VAL A 176 6.56 13.00 3.71
CA VAL A 176 7.87 13.05 4.38
C VAL A 176 8.03 11.89 5.36
N PHE A 177 7.02 11.65 6.20
CA PHE A 177 7.03 10.51 7.12
C PHE A 177 7.15 9.18 6.38
N ASP A 178 6.41 8.96 5.30
CA ASP A 178 6.41 7.70 4.55
C ASP A 178 7.77 7.41 3.90
N GLU A 179 8.39 8.40 3.25
CA GLU A 179 9.71 8.24 2.60
C GLU A 179 10.83 7.96 3.63
N LEU A 180 10.64 8.34 4.89
CA LEU A 180 11.57 8.10 5.99
C LEU A 180 11.14 6.99 6.95
N SER A 181 9.97 6.39 6.75
CA SER A 181 9.36 5.42 7.66
C SER A 181 10.19 4.16 7.88
N TRP A 182 11.08 3.82 6.94
CA TRP A 182 12.06 2.76 7.09
C TRP A 182 12.93 2.96 8.35
N GLN A 183 13.22 4.20 8.76
CA GLN A 183 13.98 4.51 9.97
C GLN A 183 13.30 3.97 11.25
N VAL A 184 11.96 3.93 11.29
CA VAL A 184 11.18 3.37 12.41
C VAL A 184 11.45 1.87 12.55
N LEU A 185 11.42 1.13 11.44
CA LEU A 185 11.56 -0.33 11.46
C LEU A 185 12.96 -0.81 11.82
N TYR A 186 13.97 -0.02 11.45
CA TYR A 186 15.36 -0.29 11.81
C TYR A 186 15.76 0.35 13.15
N GLN A 187 14.80 0.96 13.87
CA GLN A 187 15.00 1.56 15.20
C GLN A 187 16.18 2.55 15.21
N TYR A 188 16.23 3.44 14.21
CA TYR A 188 17.29 4.44 14.14
C TYR A 188 17.28 5.32 15.40
N PRO A 189 18.45 5.67 15.95
CA PRO A 189 18.54 6.59 17.08
C PRO A 189 17.85 7.93 16.79
N ASP A 190 17.14 8.47 17.78
CA ASP A 190 16.36 9.70 17.67
C ASP A 190 17.11 10.88 17.04
N PHE A 191 18.40 11.01 17.33
CA PHE A 191 19.21 12.12 16.80
C PHE A 191 19.49 12.00 15.30
N LEU A 192 19.41 10.80 14.71
CA LEU A 192 19.56 10.54 13.27
C LEU A 192 18.23 10.52 12.52
N ALA A 193 17.11 10.41 13.22
CA ALA A 193 15.77 10.28 12.64
C ALA A 193 14.86 11.49 12.95
N ARG A 194 15.46 12.67 13.17
CA ARG A 194 14.75 13.89 13.59
C ARG A 194 13.63 14.31 12.63
N GLU A 195 13.91 14.29 11.34
CA GLU A 195 12.94 14.69 10.31
C GLU A 195 11.72 13.77 10.30
N MET A 196 11.95 12.45 10.27
CA MET A 196 10.91 11.43 10.37
C MET A 196 10.09 11.58 11.65
N LYS A 197 10.77 11.75 12.80
CA LYS A 197 10.13 11.90 14.11
C LYS A 197 9.26 13.16 14.15
N ASN A 198 9.76 14.30 13.70
CA ASN A 198 9.00 15.54 13.64
C ASN A 198 7.75 15.40 12.75
N ALA A 199 7.87 14.71 11.62
CA ALA A 199 6.74 14.43 10.73
C ALA A 199 5.71 13.52 11.43
N ARG A 200 6.16 12.42 12.03
CA ARG A 200 5.32 11.50 12.81
C ARG A 200 4.59 12.21 13.95
N ASP A 201 5.31 12.99 14.76
CA ASP A 201 4.77 13.68 15.93
C ASP A 201 3.77 14.78 15.51
N THR A 202 3.95 15.38 14.33
CA THR A 202 2.97 16.31 13.74
C THR A 202 1.69 15.58 13.32
N ILE A 203 1.82 14.42 12.67
CA ILE A 203 0.68 13.57 12.30
C ILE A 203 -0.07 13.11 13.57
N GLN A 204 0.67 12.65 14.58
CA GLN A 204 0.10 12.21 15.86
C GLN A 204 -0.68 13.34 16.55
N ARG A 205 -0.14 14.57 16.58
CA ARG A 205 -0.85 15.73 17.13
C ARG A 205 -2.14 16.04 16.37
N ALA A 206 -2.11 15.99 15.04
CA ALA A 206 -3.31 16.21 14.22
C ALA A 206 -4.38 15.12 14.49
N LEU A 207 -3.97 13.86 14.54
CA LEU A 207 -4.87 12.73 14.84
C LEU A 207 -5.38 12.76 16.29
N LYS A 208 -4.59 13.26 17.24
CA LYS A 208 -5.06 13.50 18.61
C LYS A 208 -6.18 14.55 18.63
N ARG A 209 -6.00 15.68 17.93
CA ARG A 209 -7.05 16.70 17.81
C ARG A 209 -8.29 16.15 17.12
N TYR A 210 -8.10 15.27 16.12
CA TYR A 210 -9.20 14.60 15.45
C TYR A 210 -10.02 13.74 16.40
N ILE A 211 -9.39 12.88 17.21
CA ILE A 211 -10.11 12.02 18.18
C ILE A 211 -10.74 12.81 19.34
N GLN A 212 -10.39 14.07 19.52
CA GLN A 212 -11.00 14.96 20.52
C GLN A 212 -12.26 15.66 20.00
N LEU A 213 -12.47 15.72 18.68
CA LEU A 213 -13.72 16.22 18.11
C LEU A 213 -14.87 15.26 18.43
N PRO A 214 -16.10 15.73 18.69
CA PRO A 214 -17.25 14.83 18.78
C PRO A 214 -17.42 14.01 17.50
N GLN A 215 -17.74 12.71 17.60
CA GLN A 215 -17.93 11.85 16.41
C GLN A 215 -19.03 12.38 15.47
N SER A 216 -20.00 13.15 15.98
CA SER A 216 -21.02 13.83 15.15
C SER A 216 -20.46 14.90 14.21
N GLN A 217 -19.26 15.44 14.50
CA GLN A 217 -18.57 16.42 13.66
C GLN A 217 -17.60 15.76 12.65
N ARG A 218 -17.49 14.43 12.66
CA ARG A 218 -16.57 13.65 11.80
C ARG A 218 -17.33 12.88 10.74
N SER A 219 -18.13 13.58 9.94
CA SER A 219 -18.91 12.94 8.86
C SER A 219 -18.02 12.44 7.72
N GLY A 220 -18.40 11.31 7.12
CA GLY A 220 -17.71 10.73 5.97
C GLY A 220 -16.50 9.85 6.30
N GLU A 221 -16.24 9.56 7.58
CA GLU A 221 -15.17 8.64 8.00
C GLU A 221 -15.50 7.17 7.69
N ALA A 222 -14.46 6.35 7.49
CA ALA A 222 -14.62 4.92 7.34
C ALA A 222 -15.13 4.29 8.65
N TRP A 223 -16.03 3.31 8.55
CA TRP A 223 -16.53 2.58 9.72
C TRP A 223 -15.39 2.00 10.58
N PHE A 224 -14.33 1.50 9.94
CA PHE A 224 -13.16 0.95 10.64
C PHE A 224 -12.50 1.94 11.59
N THR A 225 -12.35 3.21 11.18
CA THR A 225 -11.71 4.26 12.01
C THR A 225 -12.49 4.46 13.31
N LYS A 226 -13.81 4.66 13.19
CA LYS A 226 -14.73 4.84 14.31
C LYS A 226 -14.80 3.60 15.21
N ALA A 227 -14.92 2.43 14.60
CA ALA A 227 -15.04 1.18 15.33
C ALA A 227 -13.75 0.86 16.12
N MET A 228 -12.58 1.08 15.52
CA MET A 228 -11.30 0.92 16.21
C MET A 228 -11.14 1.91 17.37
N GLU A 229 -11.54 3.17 17.20
CA GLU A 229 -11.52 4.15 18.29
C GLU A 229 -12.40 3.69 19.46
N ASN A 230 -13.64 3.27 19.19
CA ASN A 230 -14.57 2.82 20.22
C ASN A 230 -14.03 1.60 21.00
N GLU A 231 -13.48 0.63 20.28
CA GLU A 231 -12.86 -0.56 20.86
C GLU A 231 -11.65 -0.23 21.74
N MET A 232 -10.81 0.71 21.32
CA MET A 232 -9.65 1.13 22.13
C MET A 232 -10.09 1.93 23.37
N ARG A 233 -11.09 2.81 23.25
CA ARG A 233 -11.66 3.55 24.39
C ARG A 233 -12.30 2.62 25.41
N ALA A 234 -12.95 1.55 24.96
CA ALA A 234 -13.53 0.53 25.84
C ALA A 234 -12.48 -0.27 26.65
N LEU A 235 -11.20 -0.21 26.27
CA LEU A 235 -10.08 -0.81 27.00
C LEU A 235 -9.28 0.21 27.82
N ASP A 236 -9.84 1.41 28.03
CA ASP A 236 -9.19 2.52 28.74
C ASP A 236 -7.81 2.91 28.14
N ILE A 237 -7.63 2.69 26.82
CA ILE A 237 -6.42 3.13 26.14
C ILE A 237 -6.42 4.65 26.04
N SER A 238 -5.30 5.27 26.44
CA SER A 238 -5.14 6.72 26.46
C SER A 238 -5.33 7.36 25.08
N GLU A 239 -5.76 8.62 25.04
CA GLU A 239 -5.90 9.36 23.78
C GLU A 239 -4.58 9.46 23.02
N ASP A 240 -3.45 9.55 23.73
CA ASP A 240 -2.12 9.59 23.12
C ASP A 240 -1.76 8.25 22.43
N ASP A 241 -2.11 7.13 23.06
CA ASP A 241 -1.92 5.80 22.48
C ASP A 241 -2.87 5.54 21.31
N ILE A 242 -4.13 5.98 21.42
CA ILE A 242 -5.11 5.94 20.32
C ILE A 242 -4.60 6.74 19.13
N ALA A 243 -4.13 7.97 19.33
CA ALA A 243 -3.57 8.80 18.27
C ALA A 243 -2.37 8.12 17.60
N THR A 244 -1.49 7.50 18.38
CA THR A 244 -0.34 6.73 17.86
C THR A 244 -0.79 5.50 17.04
N MET A 245 -1.85 4.82 17.46
CA MET A 245 -2.46 3.74 16.68
C MET A 245 -3.11 4.24 15.40
N LEU A 246 -3.77 5.39 15.44
CA LEU A 246 -4.30 6.01 14.23
C LEU A 246 -3.19 6.44 13.26
N VAL A 247 -1.99 6.83 13.71
CA VAL A 247 -0.84 7.04 12.81
C VAL A 247 -0.53 5.76 12.04
N THR A 248 -0.54 4.61 12.71
CA THR A 248 -0.31 3.32 12.05
C THR A 248 -1.43 2.98 11.07
N ILE A 249 -2.68 3.32 11.38
CA ILE A 249 -3.81 3.18 10.44
C ILE A 249 -3.63 4.12 9.25
N TYR A 250 -3.32 5.39 9.47
CA TYR A 250 -3.08 6.38 8.42
C TYR A 250 -1.93 5.99 7.49
N TRP A 251 -0.92 5.30 8.04
CA TRP A 251 0.23 4.83 7.28
C TRP A 251 0.02 3.50 6.55
N VAL A 252 -0.51 2.49 7.23
CA VAL A 252 -0.56 1.10 6.74
C VAL A 252 -1.92 0.74 6.15
N SER A 253 -3.00 1.30 6.70
CA SER A 253 -4.37 0.95 6.33
C SER A 253 -4.98 1.88 5.30
N VAL A 254 -4.63 3.16 5.34
CA VAL A 254 -5.05 4.09 4.30
C VAL A 254 -4.20 3.84 3.06
N ILE A 255 -4.83 3.94 1.88
CA ILE A 255 -4.19 3.70 0.58
C ILE A 255 -3.00 4.63 0.27
N ASN A 256 -2.58 5.48 1.21
CA ASN A 256 -1.62 6.57 1.02
C ASN A 256 -0.19 6.11 0.71
N THR A 257 0.26 4.95 1.21
CA THR A 257 1.67 4.54 1.08
C THR A 257 1.96 3.83 -0.24
N ASN A 258 1.21 2.77 -0.53
CA ASN A 258 1.51 1.85 -1.63
C ASN A 258 0.74 2.18 -2.90
N THR A 259 -0.50 2.61 -2.78
CA THR A 259 -1.41 2.81 -3.90
C THR A 259 -0.97 3.98 -4.78
N ARG A 260 -0.46 5.08 -4.19
CA ARG A 260 0.14 6.20 -4.93
C ARG A 260 1.31 5.77 -5.81
N LYS A 261 2.19 4.90 -5.29
CA LYS A 261 3.35 4.38 -6.01
C LYS A 261 2.92 3.36 -7.08
N ALA A 262 1.91 2.54 -6.78
CA ALA A 262 1.36 1.58 -7.73
C ALA A 262 0.71 2.28 -8.93
N ALA A 263 -0.05 3.36 -8.71
CA ALA A 263 -0.61 4.20 -9.78
C ALA A 263 0.49 4.81 -10.64
N PHE A 264 1.53 5.38 -10.02
CA PHE A 264 2.71 5.89 -10.72
C PHE A 264 3.35 4.82 -11.61
N TRP A 265 3.64 3.62 -11.09
CA TRP A 265 4.28 2.56 -11.86
C TRP A 265 3.40 2.06 -13.00
N LEU A 266 2.09 1.91 -12.77
CA LEU A 266 1.14 1.50 -13.82
C LEU A 266 1.15 2.51 -14.97
N LEU A 267 1.00 3.81 -14.65
CA LEU A 267 1.05 4.88 -15.66
C LEU A 267 2.42 4.96 -16.33
N SER A 268 3.51 4.80 -15.58
CA SER A 268 4.86 4.76 -16.15
C SER A 268 4.98 3.68 -17.22
N TYR A 269 4.54 2.45 -16.95
CA TYR A 269 4.59 1.37 -17.95
C TYR A 269 3.68 1.63 -19.16
N ILE A 270 2.48 2.19 -18.94
CA ILE A 270 1.57 2.57 -20.02
C ILE A 270 2.18 3.66 -20.90
N LEU A 271 2.79 4.70 -20.32
CA LEU A 271 3.35 5.83 -21.05
C LEU A 271 4.59 5.46 -21.87
N HIS A 272 5.35 4.46 -21.43
CA HIS A 272 6.48 3.94 -22.20
C HIS A 272 6.07 3.01 -23.35
N ALA A 273 4.80 2.59 -23.40
CA ALA A 273 4.20 1.89 -24.51
C ALA A 273 2.85 2.54 -24.87
N PRO A 274 2.85 3.72 -25.54
CA PRO A 274 1.64 4.53 -25.74
C PRO A 274 0.47 3.80 -26.42
N SER A 275 0.73 2.73 -27.19
CA SER A 275 -0.31 1.86 -27.73
C SER A 275 -1.22 1.25 -26.66
N LEU A 276 -0.72 1.07 -25.43
CA LEU A 276 -1.49 0.56 -24.30
C LEU A 276 -2.57 1.55 -23.82
N ILE A 277 -2.40 2.85 -24.08
CA ILE A 277 -3.44 3.84 -23.76
C ILE A 277 -4.72 3.50 -24.52
N GLN A 278 -4.60 3.19 -25.81
CA GLN A 278 -5.76 2.84 -26.62
C GLN A 278 -6.38 1.51 -26.18
N VAL A 279 -5.55 0.51 -25.84
CA VAL A 279 -6.04 -0.77 -25.30
C VAL A 279 -6.89 -0.57 -24.04
N VAL A 280 -6.45 0.28 -23.11
CA VAL A 280 -7.22 0.56 -21.88
C VAL A 280 -8.48 1.37 -22.20
N ARG A 281 -8.41 2.33 -23.12
CA ARG A 281 -9.58 3.13 -23.55
C ARG A 281 -10.66 2.25 -24.17
N ASP A 282 -10.29 1.39 -25.12
CA ASP A 282 -11.21 0.49 -25.82
C ASP A 282 -11.84 -0.51 -24.85
N GLU A 283 -11.05 -1.09 -23.95
CA GLU A 283 -11.56 -2.07 -22.98
C GLU A 283 -12.53 -1.45 -21.95
N THR A 284 -12.36 -0.17 -21.63
CA THR A 284 -13.13 0.50 -20.57
C THR A 284 -14.22 1.41 -21.07
N GLU A 285 -14.35 1.61 -22.38
CA GLU A 285 -15.34 2.50 -23.00
C GLU A 285 -16.76 2.20 -22.53
N ALA A 286 -17.15 0.93 -22.50
CA ALA A 286 -18.48 0.48 -22.08
C ALA A 286 -18.79 0.77 -20.59
N ALA A 287 -17.78 1.09 -19.77
CA ALA A 287 -18.00 1.49 -18.38
C ALA A 287 -18.44 2.96 -18.25
N PHE A 288 -18.27 3.79 -19.28
CA PHE A 288 -18.63 5.21 -19.25
C PHE A 288 -19.98 5.40 -19.96
N GLY A 289 -21.05 5.46 -19.18
CA GLY A 289 -22.40 5.67 -19.72
C GLY A 289 -22.58 7.08 -20.29
N GLU A 290 -23.57 7.22 -21.19
CA GLU A 290 -23.97 8.53 -21.74
C GLU A 290 -24.49 9.50 -20.66
N ASP A 291 -24.93 8.98 -19.52
CA ASP A 291 -25.39 9.76 -18.35
C ASP A 291 -24.23 10.31 -17.50
N GLY A 292 -22.98 10.06 -17.90
CA GLY A 292 -21.77 10.47 -17.19
C GLY A 292 -21.45 9.63 -15.96
N LYS A 293 -22.24 8.58 -15.67
CA LYS A 293 -21.95 7.65 -14.57
C LYS A 293 -20.99 6.56 -15.02
N ILE A 294 -20.11 6.18 -14.10
CA ILE A 294 -19.13 5.11 -14.31
C ILE A 294 -19.68 3.81 -13.75
N ASP A 295 -19.81 2.78 -14.58
CA ASP A 295 -20.15 1.43 -14.17
C ASP A 295 -18.92 0.74 -13.55
N LEU A 296 -18.85 0.81 -12.22
CA LEU A 296 -17.80 0.16 -11.44
C LEU A 296 -17.81 -1.37 -11.58
N GLN A 297 -18.98 -2.00 -11.79
CA GLN A 297 -19.06 -3.46 -11.95
C GLN A 297 -18.44 -3.90 -13.27
N HIS A 298 -18.63 -3.10 -14.33
CA HIS A 298 -17.91 -3.31 -15.59
C HIS A 298 -16.40 -3.29 -15.38
N LEU A 299 -15.87 -2.25 -14.73
CA LEU A 299 -14.43 -2.11 -14.46
C LEU A 299 -13.86 -3.28 -13.63
N HIS A 300 -14.64 -3.84 -12.71
CA HIS A 300 -14.21 -4.95 -11.88
C HIS A 300 -14.14 -6.29 -12.60
N HIS A 301 -15.11 -6.55 -13.47
CA HIS A 301 -15.38 -7.90 -13.95
C HIS A 301 -15.13 -8.08 -15.46
N HIS A 302 -15.10 -7.00 -16.22
CA HIS A 302 -15.06 -7.05 -17.69
C HIS A 302 -13.81 -6.40 -18.32
N CYS A 303 -12.80 -6.04 -17.50
CA CYS A 303 -11.54 -5.46 -17.98
C CYS A 303 -10.32 -6.37 -17.73
N PRO A 304 -10.19 -7.52 -18.44
CA PRO A 304 -9.11 -8.48 -18.24
C PRO A 304 -7.70 -7.96 -18.58
N GLN A 305 -7.55 -7.10 -19.59
CA GLN A 305 -6.26 -6.50 -19.97
C GLN A 305 -5.76 -5.56 -18.89
N LEU A 306 -6.62 -4.66 -18.41
CA LEU A 306 -6.32 -3.75 -17.30
C LEU A 306 -5.96 -4.54 -16.03
N ASN A 307 -6.69 -5.62 -15.76
CA ASN A 307 -6.39 -6.53 -14.65
C ASN A 307 -5.02 -7.22 -14.81
N ALA A 308 -4.64 -7.62 -16.02
CA ALA A 308 -3.34 -8.21 -16.31
C ALA A 308 -2.20 -7.19 -16.14
N MET A 309 -2.38 -5.96 -16.64
CA MET A 309 -1.46 -4.84 -16.45
C MET A 309 -1.24 -4.52 -14.96
N TRP A 310 -2.32 -4.50 -14.17
CA TRP A 310 -2.23 -4.33 -12.72
C TRP A 310 -1.38 -5.42 -12.06
N ASN A 311 -1.67 -6.68 -12.36
CA ASN A 311 -0.97 -7.83 -11.79
C ASN A 311 0.52 -7.83 -12.15
N GLU A 312 0.87 -7.44 -13.38
CA GLU A 312 2.26 -7.29 -13.82
C GLU A 312 2.93 -6.09 -13.14
N THR A 313 2.24 -4.95 -13.03
CA THR A 313 2.76 -3.75 -12.37
C THR A 313 3.13 -4.03 -10.92
N ILE A 314 2.22 -4.66 -10.15
CA ILE A 314 2.49 -4.98 -8.75
C ILE A 314 3.54 -6.08 -8.59
N ARG A 315 3.66 -7.02 -9.55
CA ARG A 315 4.74 -8.02 -9.57
C ARG A 315 6.11 -7.33 -9.72
N MET A 316 6.20 -6.34 -10.60
CA MET A 316 7.47 -5.66 -10.87
C MET A 316 7.85 -4.61 -9.82
N SER A 317 6.86 -4.01 -9.15
CA SER A 317 7.08 -2.89 -8.23
C SER A 317 7.02 -3.28 -6.74
N ALA A 318 6.53 -4.47 -6.37
CA ALA A 318 6.49 -4.93 -4.99
C ALA A 318 7.88 -5.41 -4.49
N TYR A 319 8.59 -4.53 -3.79
CA TYR A 319 9.93 -4.80 -3.23
C TYR A 319 9.90 -5.18 -1.74
N SER A 320 8.71 -5.30 -1.15
CA SER A 320 8.55 -5.75 0.24
C SER A 320 9.07 -7.16 0.49
N ALA A 321 9.24 -7.46 1.77
CA ALA A 321 9.58 -8.77 2.26
C ALA A 321 8.65 -9.17 3.41
N SER A 322 8.36 -10.46 3.54
CA SER A 322 7.78 -10.99 4.77
C SER A 322 8.87 -11.18 5.81
N VAL A 323 8.68 -10.65 7.01
CA VAL A 323 9.57 -10.90 8.14
C VAL A 323 8.82 -11.68 9.22
N ARG A 324 9.49 -12.68 9.82
CA ARG A 324 9.00 -13.46 10.95
C ARG A 324 10.07 -13.56 12.03
N PHE A 325 9.67 -13.53 13.29
CA PHE A 325 10.55 -13.86 14.42
C PHE A 325 10.49 -15.34 14.71
N VAL A 326 11.65 -15.97 14.83
CA VAL A 326 11.76 -17.38 15.21
C VAL A 326 11.60 -17.47 16.74
N THR A 327 10.44 -17.92 17.20
CA THR A 327 10.10 -18.01 18.63
C THR A 327 10.65 -19.26 19.28
N GLU A 328 10.83 -20.33 18.49
CA GLU A 328 11.37 -21.62 18.89
C GLU A 328 12.22 -22.18 17.74
N ASP A 329 13.22 -23.00 18.09
CA ASP A 329 14.05 -23.66 17.08
C ASP A 329 13.16 -24.48 16.13
N THR A 330 13.32 -24.28 14.84
CA THR A 330 12.43 -24.86 13.82
C THR A 330 13.23 -25.26 12.58
N VAL A 331 12.67 -26.14 11.75
CA VAL A 331 13.32 -26.61 10.52
C VAL A 331 12.53 -26.09 9.33
N ILE A 332 13.21 -25.41 8.39
CA ILE A 332 12.65 -24.97 7.12
C ILE A 332 13.65 -25.32 6.02
N GLY A 333 13.18 -25.97 4.94
CA GLY A 333 14.05 -26.35 3.81
C GLY A 333 15.23 -27.24 4.22
N GLY A 334 15.06 -28.08 5.24
CA GLY A 334 16.11 -28.96 5.77
C GLY A 334 17.20 -28.24 6.58
N LYS A 335 17.02 -26.95 6.92
CA LYS A 335 17.96 -26.16 7.75
C LYS A 335 17.31 -25.79 9.08
N VAL A 336 18.09 -25.78 10.15
CA VAL A 336 17.63 -25.37 11.49
C VAL A 336 17.71 -23.86 11.62
N LEU A 337 16.56 -23.23 11.85
CA LEU A 337 16.41 -21.82 12.18
C LEU A 337 16.36 -21.71 13.70
N ARG A 338 17.35 -21.04 14.28
CA ARG A 338 17.46 -20.89 15.74
C ARG A 338 16.57 -19.78 16.28
N LYS A 339 15.98 -20.02 17.45
CA LYS A 339 15.22 -19.06 18.26
C LYS A 339 15.97 -17.74 18.43
N GLY A 340 15.22 -16.64 18.46
CA GLY A 340 15.72 -15.27 18.66
C GLY A 340 16.20 -14.59 17.38
N ASN A 341 16.25 -15.30 16.26
CA ASN A 341 16.64 -14.74 14.96
C ASN A 341 15.40 -14.41 14.11
N ARG A 342 15.61 -13.81 12.94
CA ARG A 342 14.55 -13.44 12.00
C ARG A 342 14.61 -14.27 10.74
N LEU A 343 13.45 -14.60 10.19
CA LEU A 343 13.29 -15.14 8.84
C LEU A 343 12.77 -14.03 7.93
N MET A 344 13.34 -13.91 6.72
CA MET A 344 12.97 -12.96 5.70
C MET A 344 12.64 -13.67 4.38
N ILE A 345 11.53 -13.28 3.77
CA ILE A 345 11.05 -13.77 2.46
C ILE A 345 10.97 -12.58 1.50
N PRO A 346 12.00 -12.31 0.68
CA PRO A 346 12.02 -11.18 -0.23
C PRO A 346 11.12 -11.44 -1.44
N TYR A 347 10.01 -10.72 -1.59
CA TYR A 347 9.04 -11.02 -2.65
C TYR A 347 9.59 -10.73 -4.05
N ARG A 348 10.40 -9.67 -4.22
CA ARG A 348 11.07 -9.37 -5.49
C ARG A 348 11.81 -10.56 -6.09
N GLN A 349 12.45 -11.39 -5.27
CA GLN A 349 13.17 -12.58 -5.75
C GLN A 349 12.22 -13.68 -6.22
N LEU A 350 11.05 -13.79 -5.60
CA LEU A 350 10.00 -14.72 -6.03
C LEU A 350 9.35 -14.24 -7.33
N HIS A 351 9.05 -12.95 -7.39
CA HIS A 351 8.42 -12.29 -8.54
C HIS A 351 9.28 -12.29 -9.80
N PHE A 352 10.61 -12.32 -9.66
CA PHE A 352 11.56 -12.40 -10.77
C PHE A 352 12.10 -13.82 -11.01
N ASP A 353 11.45 -14.84 -10.46
CA ASP A 353 11.79 -16.23 -10.74
C ASP A 353 11.45 -16.59 -12.19
N GLN A 354 12.47 -16.73 -13.04
CA GLN A 354 12.33 -17.08 -14.44
C GLN A 354 11.74 -18.48 -14.66
N GLY A 355 11.84 -19.39 -13.67
CA GLY A 355 11.20 -20.70 -13.74
C GLY A 355 9.68 -20.64 -13.66
N ILE A 356 9.13 -19.57 -13.09
CA ILE A 356 7.68 -19.34 -12.95
C ILE A 356 7.18 -18.29 -13.94
N PHE A 357 7.89 -17.17 -14.06
CA PHE A 357 7.46 -16.01 -14.87
C PHE A 357 8.08 -15.99 -16.27
N GLY A 358 8.91 -16.98 -16.62
CA GLY A 358 9.55 -17.10 -17.93
C GLY A 358 10.81 -16.25 -18.07
N LYS A 359 11.44 -16.32 -19.25
CA LYS A 359 12.72 -15.64 -19.54
C LYS A 359 12.63 -14.10 -19.46
N THR A 360 11.44 -13.54 -19.69
CA THR A 360 11.17 -12.09 -19.64
C THR A 360 10.74 -11.62 -18.25
N ALA A 361 11.02 -12.38 -17.17
CA ALA A 361 10.58 -12.03 -15.81
C ALA A 361 11.11 -10.66 -15.32
N GLU A 362 12.23 -10.18 -15.84
CA GLU A 362 12.80 -8.86 -15.50
C GLU A 362 12.21 -7.71 -16.34
N SER A 363 11.38 -8.02 -17.34
CA SER A 363 10.73 -7.04 -18.24
C SER A 363 9.22 -6.97 -17.99
N PHE A 364 8.62 -5.82 -18.29
CA PHE A 364 7.17 -5.64 -18.21
C PHE A 364 6.50 -6.29 -19.42
N ASP A 365 5.57 -7.23 -19.16
CA ASP A 365 4.72 -7.85 -20.17
C ASP A 365 3.25 -7.71 -19.72
N HIS A 366 2.53 -6.79 -20.36
CA HIS A 366 1.14 -6.48 -20.00
C HIS A 366 0.20 -7.67 -20.19
N GLU A 367 0.54 -8.63 -21.05
CA GLU A 367 -0.28 -9.80 -21.34
C GLU A 367 0.10 -11.01 -20.48
N ARG A 368 1.14 -10.94 -19.63
CA ARG A 368 1.67 -12.10 -18.90
C ARG A 368 0.58 -12.83 -18.10
N PHE A 369 -0.22 -12.06 -17.37
CA PHE A 369 -1.32 -12.58 -16.56
C PHE A 369 -2.60 -12.86 -17.36
N LEU A 370 -2.68 -12.37 -18.60
CA LEU A 370 -3.75 -12.73 -19.54
C LEU A 370 -3.46 -14.11 -20.17
N LYS A 371 -2.22 -14.32 -20.63
CA LYS A 371 -1.74 -15.57 -21.21
C LYS A 371 -1.74 -16.72 -20.21
N ASN A 372 -1.51 -16.42 -18.93
CA ASN A 372 -1.54 -17.42 -17.85
C ASN A 372 -2.17 -16.86 -16.57
N VAL A 373 -3.48 -17.02 -16.44
CA VAL A 373 -4.26 -16.59 -15.27
C VAL A 373 -3.84 -17.28 -13.96
N ASN A 374 -3.29 -18.50 -14.05
CA ASN A 374 -2.85 -19.29 -12.90
C ASN A 374 -1.60 -18.72 -12.22
N LEU A 375 -0.90 -17.75 -12.85
CA LEU A 375 0.23 -17.05 -12.21
C LEU A 375 -0.19 -16.34 -10.92
N THR A 376 -1.44 -15.86 -10.83
CA THR A 376 -1.98 -15.25 -9.60
C THR A 376 -2.14 -16.24 -8.45
N GLN A 377 -2.19 -17.54 -8.74
CA GLN A 377 -2.29 -18.62 -7.75
C GLN A 377 -0.91 -19.17 -7.38
N SER A 378 0.15 -18.74 -8.07
CA SER A 378 1.52 -19.19 -7.81
C SER A 378 1.98 -18.79 -6.42
N ASN A 379 2.68 -19.70 -5.74
CA ASN A 379 3.35 -19.41 -4.46
C ASN A 379 4.44 -18.32 -4.58
N ASN A 380 4.87 -17.99 -5.80
CA ASN A 380 5.84 -16.93 -6.07
C ASN A 380 5.18 -15.57 -6.32
N TRP A 381 3.87 -15.53 -6.58
CA TRP A 381 3.16 -14.27 -6.74
C TRP A 381 2.61 -13.81 -5.39
N ARG A 382 3.39 -12.96 -4.69
CA ARG A 382 3.05 -12.45 -3.35
C ARG A 382 3.06 -10.91 -3.22
N PRO A 383 2.44 -10.13 -4.13
CA PRO A 383 2.46 -8.67 -4.03
C PRO A 383 1.77 -8.14 -2.76
N PHE A 384 0.82 -8.89 -2.20
CA PHE A 384 0.08 -8.54 -0.98
C PHE A 384 0.42 -9.43 0.22
N GLY A 385 1.54 -10.17 0.17
CA GLY A 385 1.91 -11.15 1.20
C GLY A 385 1.16 -12.48 1.07
N GLY A 386 0.81 -13.10 2.21
CA GLY A 386 0.21 -14.44 2.23
C GLY A 386 -0.27 -14.87 3.62
N GLY A 387 -1.14 -15.88 3.66
CA GLY A 387 -1.69 -16.45 4.89
C GLY A 387 -2.29 -15.39 5.82
N ASN A 388 -1.97 -15.48 7.11
CA ASN A 388 -2.46 -14.54 8.13
C ASN A 388 -1.89 -13.11 7.97
N THR A 389 -0.86 -12.90 7.15
CA THR A 389 -0.28 -11.57 6.88
C THR A 389 -0.61 -11.07 5.48
N MET A 390 -1.67 -11.60 4.85
CA MET A 390 -2.18 -11.06 3.59
C MET A 390 -2.81 -9.68 3.81
N CYS A 391 -2.51 -8.73 2.94
CA CYS A 391 -3.05 -7.37 3.01
C CYS A 391 -4.58 -7.38 2.89
N PRO A 392 -5.31 -6.81 3.86
CA PRO A 392 -6.77 -6.66 3.76
C PRO A 392 -7.17 -5.66 2.66
N GLY A 393 -6.38 -4.60 2.46
CA GLY A 393 -6.67 -3.53 1.48
C GLY A 393 -6.30 -3.84 0.03
N ARG A 394 -6.04 -5.10 -0.32
CA ARG A 394 -5.73 -5.50 -1.71
C ARG A 394 -6.84 -5.15 -2.71
N TYR A 395 -8.11 -5.21 -2.28
CA TYR A 395 -9.24 -4.89 -3.14
C TYR A 395 -9.36 -3.37 -3.33
N VAL A 396 -9.40 -2.58 -2.26
CA VAL A 396 -9.46 -1.11 -2.36
C VAL A 396 -8.26 -0.54 -3.10
N ALA A 397 -7.06 -1.08 -2.90
CA ALA A 397 -5.86 -0.65 -3.63
C ALA A 397 -5.99 -0.89 -5.14
N LYS A 398 -6.43 -2.08 -5.54
CA LYS A 398 -6.67 -2.39 -6.96
C LYS A 398 -7.76 -1.49 -7.54
N ARG A 399 -8.93 -1.44 -6.90
CA ARG A 399 -10.10 -0.69 -7.39
C ARG A 399 -9.79 0.79 -7.55
N SER A 400 -9.23 1.42 -6.52
CA SER A 400 -8.89 2.85 -6.55
C SER A 400 -7.81 3.21 -7.60
N VAL A 401 -6.77 2.38 -7.78
CA VAL A 401 -5.75 2.64 -8.83
C VAL A 401 -6.34 2.48 -10.22
N LEU A 402 -7.08 1.40 -10.45
CA LEU A 402 -7.65 1.13 -11.76
C LEU A 402 -8.67 2.21 -12.11
N LEU A 403 -9.54 2.59 -11.17
CA LEU A 403 -10.48 3.70 -11.36
C LEU A 403 -9.74 5.01 -11.69
N PHE A 404 -8.69 5.36 -10.94
CA PHE A 404 -7.87 6.55 -11.21
C PHE A 404 -7.27 6.54 -12.63
N VAL A 405 -6.62 5.44 -13.02
CA VAL A 405 -5.97 5.33 -14.34
C VAL A 405 -7.01 5.41 -15.46
N VAL A 406 -8.13 4.70 -15.31
CA VAL A 406 -9.18 4.66 -16.33
C VAL A 406 -9.85 6.02 -16.50
N MET A 407 -10.22 6.69 -15.39
CA MET A 407 -10.76 8.05 -15.45
C MET A 407 -9.76 9.03 -16.08
N LEU A 408 -8.47 8.90 -15.76
CA LEU A 408 -7.43 9.76 -16.30
C LEU A 408 -7.30 9.59 -17.81
N LEU A 409 -7.17 8.35 -18.28
CA LEU A 409 -7.00 8.04 -19.70
C LEU A 409 -8.24 8.36 -20.53
N GLN A 410 -9.44 8.31 -19.94
CA GLN A 410 -10.67 8.68 -20.64
C GLN A 410 -10.87 10.20 -20.73
N ARG A 411 -10.46 10.96 -19.70
CA ARG A 411 -10.65 12.43 -19.65
C ARG A 411 -9.52 13.24 -20.26
N PHE A 412 -8.31 12.69 -20.31
CA PHE A 412 -7.12 13.39 -20.78
C PHE A 412 -6.38 12.57 -21.83
N ASP A 413 -5.80 13.29 -22.79
CA ASP A 413 -4.63 12.83 -23.53
C ASP A 413 -3.40 13.10 -22.66
N ILE A 414 -2.76 12.02 -22.23
CA ILE A 414 -1.56 12.05 -21.39
C ILE A 414 -0.35 11.63 -22.23
N GLU A 415 0.71 12.41 -22.15
CA GLU A 415 1.98 12.12 -22.82
C GLU A 415 3.17 12.51 -21.93
N MET A 416 4.33 11.90 -22.18
CA MET A 416 5.56 12.32 -21.52
C MET A 416 6.01 13.67 -22.07
N ASP A 417 6.46 14.58 -21.20
CA ASP A 417 7.01 15.88 -21.60
C ASP A 417 8.44 15.70 -22.17
N GLY A 418 8.49 15.23 -23.42
CA GLY A 418 9.71 14.78 -24.07
C GLY A 418 10.09 13.34 -23.72
N TYR A 419 11.17 12.84 -24.34
CA TYR A 419 11.68 11.51 -24.07
C TYR A 419 12.27 11.44 -22.65
N GLN A 420 11.79 10.48 -21.87
CA GLN A 420 12.24 10.18 -20.52
C GLN A 420 12.38 8.66 -20.41
N PRO A 421 13.48 8.15 -19.83
CA PRO A 421 13.62 6.71 -19.61
C PRO A 421 12.71 6.22 -18.48
N ILE A 422 12.46 4.91 -18.44
CA ILE A 422 11.75 4.30 -17.31
C ILE A 422 12.53 4.61 -16.02
N PRO A 423 11.89 5.18 -14.99
CA PRO A 423 12.55 5.49 -13.73
C PRO A 423 13.16 4.24 -13.11
N ALA A 424 14.37 4.35 -12.57
CA ALA A 424 14.99 3.28 -11.82
C ALA A 424 14.40 3.21 -10.41
N ALA A 425 14.24 2.00 -9.90
CA ALA A 425 13.83 1.77 -8.53
C ALA A 425 14.87 2.34 -7.54
N GLU A 426 14.39 2.91 -6.44
CA GLU A 426 15.23 3.21 -5.28
C GLU A 426 15.59 1.91 -4.56
N GLU A 427 16.86 1.53 -4.62
CA GLU A 427 17.38 0.28 -4.03
C GLU A 427 18.28 0.53 -2.80
N GLY A 428 18.65 1.78 -2.53
CA GLY A 428 19.48 2.19 -1.41
C GLY A 428 18.73 2.31 -0.09
N LYS A 429 17.39 2.36 -0.13
CA LYS A 429 16.51 2.44 1.06
C LYS A 429 15.65 1.17 1.18
N PRO A 430 15.46 0.62 2.38
CA PRO A 430 14.52 -0.48 2.59
C PRO A 430 13.09 -0.08 2.22
N VAL A 431 12.39 -0.94 1.46
CA VAL A 431 11.04 -0.66 0.94
C VAL A 431 9.98 -1.47 1.70
N LEU A 432 8.86 -0.83 2.03
CA LEU A 432 7.76 -1.39 2.83
C LEU A 432 6.48 -1.64 2.02
N GLY A 433 6.68 -2.08 0.78
CA GLY A 433 5.61 -2.42 -0.15
C GLY A 433 6.07 -2.19 -1.57
N ILE A 434 5.52 -1.14 -2.19
CA ILE A 434 5.84 -0.72 -3.55
C ILE A 434 7.07 0.19 -3.56
N MET A 435 7.99 -0.07 -4.48
CA MET A 435 9.23 0.69 -4.61
C MET A 435 8.99 2.16 -4.96
N SER A 436 9.82 3.03 -4.40
CA SER A 436 9.96 4.41 -4.87
C SER A 436 10.95 4.45 -6.05
N ILE A 437 11.15 5.64 -6.59
CA ILE A 437 12.11 5.91 -7.68
C ILE A 437 13.37 6.56 -7.15
N LYS A 438 14.47 6.46 -7.90
CA LYS A 438 15.68 7.23 -7.62
C LYS A 438 15.39 8.73 -7.68
N GLU A 439 16.11 9.48 -6.85
CA GLU A 439 16.02 10.94 -6.80
C GLU A 439 16.17 11.57 -8.19
N ASN A 440 15.35 12.59 -8.48
CA ASN A 440 15.32 13.33 -9.74
C ASN A 440 14.94 12.50 -10.99
N GLN A 441 14.30 11.34 -10.82
CA GLN A 441 13.79 10.53 -11.92
C GLN A 441 12.25 10.50 -12.02
N ASP A 442 11.57 11.48 -11.41
CA ASP A 442 10.12 11.61 -11.58
C ASP A 442 9.77 11.95 -13.04
N LEU A 443 8.72 11.31 -13.54
CA LEU A 443 8.24 11.51 -14.91
C LEU A 443 7.45 12.79 -15.00
N ARG A 444 7.81 13.63 -15.95
CA ARG A 444 7.03 14.82 -16.32
C ARG A 444 6.00 14.42 -17.33
N VAL A 445 4.73 14.59 -17.00
CA VAL A 445 3.61 14.25 -17.88
C VAL A 445 2.82 15.50 -18.24
N ARG A 446 2.49 15.62 -19.52
CA ARG A 446 1.57 16.64 -20.03
C ARG A 446 0.18 16.04 -20.10
N LEU A 447 -0.79 16.75 -19.54
CA LEU A 447 -2.20 16.41 -19.57
C LEU A 447 -2.95 17.45 -20.39
N THR A 448 -3.62 17.01 -21.44
CA THR A 448 -4.50 17.85 -22.26
C THR A 448 -5.91 17.27 -22.20
N PRO A 449 -6.96 18.06 -21.88
CA PRO A 449 -8.33 17.57 -21.89
C PRO A 449 -8.66 16.93 -23.23
N ARG A 450 -9.16 15.70 -23.19
CA ARG A 450 -9.49 14.97 -24.40
C ARG A 450 -10.73 15.60 -25.03
N LYS A 451 -10.64 15.92 -26.32
CA LYS A 451 -11.80 16.29 -27.13
C LYS A 451 -12.48 14.99 -27.55
N VAL A 452 -13.49 14.56 -26.79
CA VAL A 452 -14.37 13.49 -27.26
C VAL A 452 -15.17 14.10 -28.40
N ASN A 453 -14.88 13.71 -29.65
CA ASN A 453 -15.72 14.10 -30.78
C ASN A 453 -17.10 13.50 -30.53
N ALA A 454 -18.08 14.37 -30.30
CA ALA A 454 -19.49 14.02 -30.22
C ALA A 454 -20.02 13.44 -31.53
#